data_AF-A0A0E9MVZ4-F1
#
_entry.id   AF-A0A0E9MVZ4-F1
#
_cell.length_a   1.000
_cell.length_b   1.000
_cell.length_c   1.000
_cell.angle_alpha   90.00
_cell.angle_beta   90.00
_cell.angle_gamma   90.00
#
_symmetry.space_group_name_H-M   'P 1'
#
loop_
_entity.id
_entity.type
_entity.pdbx_description
1 polymer ?
#
loop_
_entity_poly.entity_id
_entity_poly.type
_entity_poly.pdbx_seq_one_letter_code
_entity_poly.pdbx_strand_id
1 'polypeptide(L)'
;MQVFTIKQDGFKEVRKLLLFRAIPFMLIAAIVGIVIGTINTTTAPSDMNIWPVVVPFIILMLGWGMYRGVNRQKELFESYTLKITDNLVTREQLNTPTISIYFADIKEIVKHKNGGYTIRGKDARELIVIPVQIDNYSQLETSLQAIQQISTQHTVSFIQKYQGLTGLLTVGLMLCVYTVNNKIVVALAGTTFVSLMIWSLLEIRSNKNIDNKTKRSMWWILLVLFSVIAVMIMKLTANAEIQSY
;
A
#
# COMPACT_ATOMS: atom_id res chain seq x y z
N MET A 1 -19.05 -27.96 -8.86
CA MET A 1 -17.85 -27.13 -8.56
C MET A 1 -17.34 -26.48 -9.82
N GLN A 2 -17.27 -25.15 -9.85
CA GLN A 2 -16.70 -24.36 -10.94
C GLN A 2 -15.42 -23.68 -10.47
N VAL A 3 -14.39 -23.63 -11.32
CA VAL A 3 -13.11 -23.01 -11.03
C VAL A 3 -12.82 -21.95 -12.08
N PHE A 4 -12.51 -20.75 -11.63
CA PHE A 4 -12.18 -19.60 -12.47
C PHE A 4 -10.76 -19.14 -12.17
N THR A 5 -9.97 -18.97 -13.23
CA THR A 5 -8.58 -18.54 -13.17
C THR A 5 -8.41 -17.25 -13.96
N ILE A 6 -7.25 -16.59 -13.81
CA ILE A 6 -6.92 -15.42 -14.61
C ILE A 6 -6.67 -15.83 -16.08
N LYS A 7 -7.15 -15.02 -17.03
CA LYS A 7 -6.87 -15.22 -18.46
C LYS A 7 -5.36 -15.14 -18.72
N GLN A 8 -4.88 -15.93 -19.66
CA GLN A 8 -3.49 -15.83 -20.11
C GLN A 8 -3.18 -14.38 -20.49
N ASP A 9 -2.02 -13.88 -20.09
CA ASP A 9 -1.56 -12.50 -20.30
C ASP A 9 -2.39 -11.37 -19.65
N GLY A 10 -3.39 -11.68 -18.81
CA GLY A 10 -4.23 -10.67 -18.15
C GLY A 10 -3.43 -9.64 -17.32
N PHE A 11 -2.25 -10.01 -16.82
CA PHE A 11 -1.40 -9.08 -16.07
C PHE A 11 -0.88 -7.90 -16.89
N LYS A 12 -0.76 -8.02 -18.22
CA LYS A 12 -0.24 -6.94 -19.08
C LYS A 12 -1.09 -5.66 -18.97
N GLU A 13 -2.42 -5.81 -18.87
CA GLU A 13 -3.36 -4.70 -18.69
C GLU A 13 -3.17 -4.01 -17.32
N VAL A 14 -3.00 -4.82 -16.27
CA VAL A 14 -2.87 -4.34 -14.89
C VAL A 14 -1.50 -3.69 -14.65
N ARG A 15 -0.45 -4.18 -15.30
CA ARG A 15 0.93 -3.70 -15.17
C ARG A 15 1.04 -2.20 -15.43
N LYS A 16 0.40 -1.68 -16.49
CA LYS A 16 0.47 -0.25 -16.83
C LYS A 16 -0.14 0.61 -15.73
N LEU A 17 -1.29 0.19 -15.19
CA LEU A 17 -1.97 0.90 -14.09
C LEU A 17 -1.14 0.87 -12.80
N LEU A 18 -0.51 -0.27 -12.49
CA LEU A 18 0.39 -0.40 -11.34
C LEU A 18 1.58 0.56 -11.45
N LEU A 19 2.24 0.60 -12.61
CA LEU A 19 3.38 1.48 -12.86
C LEU A 19 2.98 2.96 -12.79
N PHE A 20 1.87 3.33 -13.42
CA PHE A 20 1.38 4.70 -13.43
C PHE A 20 1.05 5.22 -12.01
N ARG A 21 0.62 4.34 -11.11
CA ARG A 21 0.40 4.68 -9.69
C ARG A 21 1.71 4.69 -8.90
N ALA A 22 2.56 3.69 -9.07
CA ALA A 22 3.75 3.52 -8.25
C ALA A 22 4.84 4.57 -8.53
N ILE A 23 5.06 4.92 -9.81
CA ILE A 23 6.17 5.80 -10.22
C ILE A 23 6.06 7.20 -9.58
N PRO A 24 4.92 7.91 -9.63
CA PRO A 24 4.82 9.24 -9.00
C PRO A 24 5.09 9.19 -7.49
N PHE A 25 4.56 8.20 -6.78
CA PHE A 25 4.82 8.05 -5.34
C PHE A 25 6.30 7.80 -5.04
N MET A 26 6.99 6.97 -5.84
CA MET A 26 8.42 6.73 -5.68
C MET A 26 9.25 7.97 -5.96
N LEU A 27 8.90 8.75 -6.98
CA LEU A 27 9.58 10.00 -7.31
C LEU A 27 9.41 11.03 -6.18
N ILE A 28 8.19 11.20 -5.67
CA ILE A 28 7.93 12.09 -4.53
C ILE A 28 8.75 11.67 -3.31
N ALA A 29 8.77 10.38 -2.98
CA ALA A 29 9.54 9.87 -1.85
C ALA A 29 11.06 10.10 -2.04
N ALA A 30 11.58 9.88 -3.25
CA ALA A 30 12.98 10.13 -3.57
C ALA A 30 13.35 11.62 -3.45
N ILE A 31 12.52 12.50 -4.01
CA ILE A 31 12.72 13.96 -3.91
C ILE A 31 12.71 14.40 -2.44
N VAL A 32 11.75 13.93 -1.65
CA VAL A 32 11.68 14.26 -0.21
C VAL A 32 12.90 13.76 0.54
N GLY A 33 13.38 12.53 0.25
CA GLY A 33 14.61 12.01 0.82
C GLY A 33 15.84 12.86 0.49
N ILE A 34 15.95 13.31 -0.77
CA ILE A 34 17.01 14.22 -1.23
C ILE A 34 16.93 15.55 -0.47
N VAL A 35 15.75 16.18 -0.41
CA VAL A 35 15.55 17.47 0.27
C VAL A 35 15.88 17.38 1.76
N ILE A 36 15.48 16.29 2.43
CA ILE A 36 15.84 16.04 3.83
C ILE A 36 17.36 15.89 3.97
N GLY A 37 18.00 15.17 3.06
CA GLY A 37 19.46 15.02 3.05
C GLY A 37 20.16 16.37 2.92
N THR A 38 19.76 17.20 1.96
CA THR A 38 20.43 18.48 1.68
C THR A 38 20.30 19.49 2.82
N ILE A 39 19.11 19.63 3.39
CA ILE A 39 18.85 20.59 4.47
C ILE A 39 19.64 20.23 5.74
N ASN A 40 19.87 18.93 5.98
CA ASN A 40 20.58 18.49 7.19
C ASN A 40 22.11 18.44 7.03
N THR A 41 22.65 18.43 5.82
CA THR A 41 24.11 18.38 5.58
C THR A 41 24.78 19.74 5.42
N THR A 42 24.02 20.84 5.23
CA THR A 42 24.56 22.20 5.03
C THR A 42 25.36 22.75 6.21
N THR A 43 25.29 22.11 7.38
CA THR A 43 26.05 22.50 8.58
C THR A 43 27.43 21.84 8.66
N ALA A 44 27.74 20.85 7.80
CA ALA A 44 29.04 20.17 7.79
C ALA A 44 29.99 20.83 6.77
N PRO A 45 31.22 21.22 7.16
CA PRO A 45 32.22 21.73 6.24
C PRO A 45 32.79 20.57 5.42
N SER A 46 32.17 20.23 4.28
CA SER A 46 32.78 19.32 3.33
C SER A 46 32.40 19.63 1.88
N ASP A 47 33.38 20.09 1.12
CA ASP A 47 33.34 20.40 -0.32
C ASP A 47 33.22 19.17 -1.24
N MET A 48 32.97 17.97 -0.70
CA MET A 48 32.92 16.75 -1.53
C MET A 48 31.55 16.59 -2.19
N ASN A 49 31.48 16.86 -3.49
CA ASN A 49 30.28 16.66 -4.29
C ASN A 49 29.93 15.15 -4.42
N ILE A 50 29.09 14.64 -3.52
CA ILE A 50 28.64 13.23 -3.49
C ILE A 50 27.49 12.93 -4.47
N TRP A 51 26.89 13.95 -5.10
CA TRP A 51 25.72 13.78 -5.99
C TRP A 51 25.93 12.83 -7.17
N PRO A 52 27.09 12.82 -7.84
CA PRO A 52 27.36 11.89 -8.93
C PRO A 52 27.30 10.41 -8.50
N VAL A 53 27.46 10.11 -7.21
CA VAL A 53 27.37 8.75 -6.66
C VAL A 53 25.95 8.45 -6.15
N VAL A 54 25.35 9.39 -5.40
CA VAL A 54 24.05 9.19 -4.75
C VAL A 54 22.91 9.05 -5.78
N VAL A 55 22.89 9.88 -6.83
CA VAL A 55 21.78 9.89 -7.79
C VAL A 55 21.70 8.58 -8.59
N PRO A 56 22.79 8.07 -9.21
CA PRO A 56 22.74 6.77 -9.88
C PRO A 56 22.37 5.63 -8.94
N PHE A 57 22.86 5.67 -7.69
CA PHE A 57 22.53 4.66 -6.70
C PHE A 57 21.03 4.63 -6.38
N ILE A 58 20.40 5.79 -6.16
CA ILE A 58 18.95 5.90 -5.96
C ILE A 58 18.20 5.36 -7.19
N ILE A 59 18.60 5.74 -8.41
CA ILE A 59 17.95 5.26 -9.64
C ILE A 59 18.02 3.74 -9.75
N LEU A 60 19.19 3.14 -9.49
CA LEU A 60 19.37 1.69 -9.50
C LEU A 60 18.51 1.00 -8.45
N MET A 61 18.47 1.52 -7.21
CA MET A 61 17.63 0.98 -6.14
C MET A 61 16.13 1.02 -6.49
N LEU A 62 15.66 2.16 -7.02
CA LEU A 62 14.27 2.33 -7.43
C LEU A 62 13.91 1.41 -8.61
N GLY A 63 14.78 1.34 -9.62
CA GLY A 63 14.59 0.47 -10.79
C GLY A 63 14.53 -1.01 -10.40
N TRP A 64 15.47 -1.46 -9.56
CA TRP A 64 15.50 -2.82 -9.05
C TRP A 64 14.29 -3.15 -8.17
N GLY A 65 13.93 -2.24 -7.25
CA GLY A 65 12.77 -2.37 -6.38
C GLY A 65 11.47 -2.47 -7.17
N MET A 66 11.31 -1.63 -8.19
CA MET A 66 10.15 -1.64 -9.09
C MET A 66 10.10 -2.93 -9.91
N TYR A 67 11.21 -3.36 -10.52
CA TYR A 67 11.29 -4.61 -11.27
C TYR A 67 10.86 -5.81 -10.42
N ARG A 68 11.45 -5.93 -9.23
CA ARG A 68 11.12 -7.02 -8.29
C ARG A 68 9.67 -6.92 -7.79
N GLY A 69 9.19 -5.71 -7.53
CA GLY A 69 7.81 -5.46 -7.11
C GLY A 69 6.79 -5.90 -8.17
N VAL A 70 7.02 -5.53 -9.43
CA VAL A 70 6.16 -5.89 -10.56
C VAL A 70 6.14 -7.39 -10.80
N ASN A 71 7.31 -8.05 -10.79
CA ASN A 71 7.36 -9.51 -11.00
C ASN A 71 6.63 -10.27 -9.90
N ARG A 72 6.76 -9.81 -8.65
CA ARG A 72 6.00 -10.40 -7.54
C ARG A 72 4.50 -10.17 -7.67
N GLN A 73 4.07 -8.97 -8.09
CA GLN A 73 2.66 -8.70 -8.35
C GLN A 73 2.13 -9.55 -9.50
N LYS A 74 2.96 -9.84 -10.51
CA LYS A 74 2.65 -10.78 -11.59
C LYS A 74 2.36 -12.18 -11.04
N GLU A 75 3.30 -12.75 -10.26
CA GLU A 75 3.14 -14.08 -9.65
C GLU A 75 1.88 -14.16 -8.77
N LEU A 76 1.66 -13.14 -7.93
CA LEU A 76 0.46 -13.04 -7.11
C LEU A 76 -0.79 -13.02 -7.98
N PHE A 77 -0.83 -12.20 -9.03
CA PHE A 77 -1.98 -12.06 -9.90
C PHE A 77 -2.27 -13.35 -10.67
N GLU A 78 -1.27 -13.95 -11.30
CA GLU A 78 -1.41 -15.16 -12.13
C GLU A 78 -1.79 -16.39 -11.30
N SER A 79 -1.41 -16.45 -10.02
CA SER A 79 -1.80 -17.53 -9.11
C SER A 79 -3.25 -17.46 -8.60
N TYR A 80 -3.99 -16.40 -8.95
CA TYR A 80 -5.34 -16.18 -8.43
C TYR A 80 -6.30 -17.25 -8.97
N THR A 81 -6.98 -17.93 -8.05
CA THR A 81 -8.00 -18.93 -8.35
C THR A 81 -9.25 -18.67 -7.52
N LEU A 82 -10.41 -18.66 -8.17
CA LEU A 82 -11.72 -18.54 -7.55
C LEU A 82 -12.48 -19.86 -7.74
N LYS A 83 -12.88 -20.49 -6.64
CA LYS A 83 -13.66 -21.74 -6.65
C LYS A 83 -15.06 -21.44 -6.14
N ILE A 84 -16.07 -21.76 -6.95
CA ILE A 84 -17.48 -21.68 -6.56
C ILE A 84 -17.99 -23.12 -6.43
N THR A 85 -18.38 -23.47 -5.21
CA THR A 85 -18.99 -24.77 -4.88
C THR A 85 -20.49 -24.57 -4.64
N ASP A 86 -21.16 -25.55 -4.04
CA ASP A 86 -22.61 -25.49 -3.87
C ASP A 86 -23.04 -24.53 -2.75
N ASN A 87 -22.16 -24.24 -1.79
CA ASN A 87 -22.48 -23.43 -0.61
C ASN A 87 -21.42 -22.39 -0.23
N LEU A 88 -20.24 -22.38 -0.88
CA LEU A 88 -19.17 -21.44 -0.55
C LEU A 88 -18.41 -20.95 -1.78
N VAL A 89 -17.95 -19.70 -1.69
CA VAL A 89 -17.01 -19.07 -2.61
C VAL A 89 -15.64 -19.03 -1.95
N THR A 90 -14.64 -19.64 -2.59
CA THR A 90 -13.25 -19.67 -2.09
C THR A 90 -12.31 -18.96 -3.04
N ARG A 91 -11.47 -18.08 -2.49
CA ARG A 91 -10.35 -17.43 -3.17
C ARG A 91 -9.03 -17.99 -2.65
N GLU A 92 -8.20 -18.44 -3.58
CA GLU A 92 -6.83 -18.86 -3.35
C GLU A 92 -5.88 -17.97 -4.16
N GLN A 93 -4.75 -17.60 -3.56
CA GLN A 93 -3.70 -16.82 -4.21
C GLN A 93 -2.37 -17.04 -3.49
N LEU A 94 -1.28 -17.07 -4.24
CA LEU A 94 0.06 -17.32 -3.73
C LEU A 94 0.40 -16.43 -2.52
N ASN A 95 0.99 -17.01 -1.47
CA ASN A 95 1.43 -16.30 -0.27
C ASN A 95 0.34 -15.50 0.49
N THR A 96 -0.94 -15.68 0.18
CA THR A 96 -2.06 -15.09 0.93
C THR A 96 -2.88 -16.19 1.60
N PRO A 97 -3.48 -15.93 2.78
CA PRO A 97 -4.45 -16.83 3.37
C PRO A 97 -5.63 -17.10 2.43
N THR A 98 -6.06 -18.35 2.34
CA THR A 98 -7.31 -18.73 1.65
C THR A 98 -8.49 -18.02 2.33
N ILE A 99 -9.37 -17.44 1.53
CA ILE A 99 -10.60 -16.80 2.02
C ILE A 99 -11.77 -17.59 1.46
N SER A 100 -12.59 -18.14 2.34
CA SER A 100 -13.81 -18.88 1.99
C SER A 100 -15.00 -18.20 2.66
N ILE A 101 -16.03 -17.87 1.89
CA ILE A 101 -17.25 -17.21 2.37
C ILE A 101 -18.43 -18.12 2.01
N TYR A 102 -19.21 -18.53 3.00
CA TYR A 102 -20.45 -19.27 2.78
C TYR A 102 -21.49 -18.36 2.12
N PHE A 103 -22.34 -18.90 1.25
CA PHE A 103 -23.36 -18.10 0.56
C PHE A 103 -24.31 -17.40 1.55
N ALA A 104 -24.63 -18.06 2.66
CA ALA A 104 -25.44 -17.50 3.74
C ALA A 104 -24.78 -16.28 4.44
N ASP A 105 -23.45 -16.18 4.39
CA ASP A 105 -22.67 -15.08 4.98
C ASP A 105 -22.35 -13.98 3.96
N ILE A 106 -22.70 -14.15 2.67
CA ILE A 106 -22.50 -13.10 1.67
C ILE A 106 -23.53 -12.00 1.92
N LYS A 107 -23.04 -10.82 2.28
CA LYS A 107 -23.86 -9.64 2.51
C LYS A 107 -24.21 -8.95 1.19
N GLU A 108 -23.22 -8.80 0.32
CA GLU A 108 -23.41 -8.16 -0.99
C GLU A 108 -22.37 -8.60 -2.02
N ILE A 109 -22.79 -8.63 -3.29
CA ILE A 109 -21.93 -8.77 -4.46
C ILE A 109 -22.02 -7.47 -5.26
N VAL A 110 -20.90 -6.78 -5.42
CA VAL A 110 -20.85 -5.47 -6.08
C VAL A 110 -20.07 -5.57 -7.39
N LYS A 111 -20.66 -5.09 -8.49
CA LYS A 111 -19.98 -4.93 -9.79
C LYS A 111 -19.39 -3.52 -9.88
N HIS A 112 -18.09 -3.44 -10.12
CA HIS A 112 -17.36 -2.18 -10.25
C HIS A 112 -17.52 -1.58 -11.65
N LYS A 113 -17.27 -0.28 -11.77
CA LYS A 113 -17.25 0.43 -13.07
C LYS A 113 -16.22 -0.12 -14.06
N ASN A 114 -15.15 -0.74 -13.56
CA ASN A 114 -14.12 -1.39 -14.39
C ASN A 114 -14.47 -2.84 -14.77
N GLY A 115 -15.66 -3.34 -14.39
CA GLY A 115 -16.10 -4.70 -14.65
C GLY A 115 -15.61 -5.75 -13.64
N GLY A 116 -14.80 -5.38 -12.64
CA GLY A 116 -14.46 -6.32 -11.57
C GLY A 116 -15.65 -6.58 -10.63
N TYR A 117 -15.54 -7.61 -9.79
CA TYR A 117 -16.52 -7.88 -8.73
C TYR A 117 -15.88 -7.82 -7.34
N THR A 118 -16.67 -7.48 -6.34
CA THR A 118 -16.32 -7.65 -4.94
C THR A 118 -17.42 -8.38 -4.20
N ILE A 119 -17.06 -9.48 -3.56
CA ILE A 119 -17.94 -10.24 -2.67
C ILE A 119 -17.58 -9.85 -1.24
N ARG A 120 -18.55 -9.31 -0.51
CA ARG A 120 -18.42 -8.93 0.90
C ARG A 120 -19.15 -9.95 1.77
N GLY A 121 -18.43 -10.55 2.70
CA GLY A 121 -18.98 -11.39 3.74
C GLY A 121 -19.65 -10.58 4.85
N LYS A 122 -19.97 -11.26 5.95
CA LYS A 122 -20.54 -10.66 7.16
C LYS A 122 -19.54 -9.73 7.85
N ASP A 123 -18.27 -10.12 7.88
CA ASP A 123 -17.18 -9.32 8.44
C ASP A 123 -16.58 -8.37 7.39
N ALA A 124 -16.26 -7.14 7.80
CA ALA A 124 -15.65 -6.13 6.93
C ALA A 124 -14.28 -6.55 6.34
N ARG A 125 -13.63 -7.55 6.96
CA ARG A 125 -12.34 -8.11 6.52
C ARG A 125 -12.49 -9.29 5.57
N GLU A 126 -13.69 -9.84 5.44
CA GLU A 126 -14.01 -10.94 4.53
C GLU A 126 -14.44 -10.36 3.19
N LEU A 127 -13.44 -10.11 2.36
CA LEU A 127 -13.61 -9.45 1.10
C LEU A 127 -12.85 -10.23 0.04
N ILE A 128 -13.56 -10.71 -0.97
CA ILE A 128 -12.98 -11.33 -2.15
C ILE A 128 -13.10 -10.33 -3.30
N VAL A 129 -11.96 -9.87 -3.83
CA VAL A 129 -11.90 -9.02 -5.03
C VAL A 129 -11.60 -9.88 -6.23
N ILE A 130 -12.51 -9.86 -7.20
CA ILE A 130 -12.40 -10.59 -8.45
C ILE A 130 -12.01 -9.59 -9.55
N PRO A 131 -10.85 -9.77 -10.20
CA PRO A 131 -10.42 -8.89 -11.28
C PRO A 131 -11.23 -9.13 -12.57
N VAL A 132 -11.31 -8.11 -13.44
CA VAL A 132 -11.97 -8.23 -14.76
C VAL A 132 -11.18 -9.14 -15.73
N GLN A 133 -9.93 -9.45 -15.40
CA GLN A 133 -9.07 -10.38 -16.10
C GLN A 133 -9.31 -11.84 -15.73
N ILE A 134 -10.50 -12.19 -15.24
CA ILE A 134 -10.85 -13.59 -15.01
C ILE A 134 -11.33 -14.24 -16.31
N ASP A 135 -10.99 -15.51 -16.50
CA ASP A 135 -11.43 -16.31 -17.64
C ASP A 135 -12.90 -16.74 -17.48
N ASN A 136 -13.58 -17.05 -18.58
CA ASN A 136 -15.01 -17.38 -18.62
C ASN A 136 -15.88 -16.35 -17.86
N TYR A 137 -15.61 -15.05 -18.07
CA TYR A 137 -16.25 -13.95 -17.36
C TYR A 137 -17.79 -14.01 -17.39
N SER A 138 -18.39 -14.37 -18.54
CA SER A 138 -19.85 -14.49 -18.67
C SER A 138 -20.43 -15.57 -17.77
N GLN A 139 -19.79 -16.75 -17.73
CA GLN A 139 -20.19 -17.85 -16.85
C GLN A 139 -20.05 -17.45 -15.37
N LEU A 140 -18.97 -16.76 -15.01
CA LEU A 140 -18.80 -16.25 -13.66
C LEU A 140 -19.94 -15.31 -13.26
N GLU A 141 -20.30 -14.36 -14.13
CA GLU A 141 -21.38 -13.42 -13.86
C GLU A 141 -22.71 -14.15 -13.60
N THR A 142 -23.05 -15.15 -14.43
CA THR A 142 -24.23 -15.99 -14.22
C THR A 142 -24.17 -16.73 -12.89
N SER A 143 -23.02 -17.31 -12.54
CA SER A 143 -22.85 -18.02 -11.26
C SER A 143 -22.95 -17.10 -10.05
N LEU A 144 -22.45 -15.86 -10.13
CA LEU A 144 -22.60 -14.87 -9.06
C LEU A 144 -24.04 -14.38 -8.92
N GLN A 145 -24.74 -14.15 -10.04
CA GLN A 145 -26.16 -13.76 -10.05
C GLN A 145 -27.05 -14.84 -9.44
N ALA A 146 -26.71 -16.12 -9.61
CA ALA A 146 -27.43 -17.23 -9.00
C ALA A 146 -27.29 -17.28 -7.47
N ILE A 147 -26.19 -16.71 -6.92
CA ILE A 147 -25.95 -16.66 -5.47
C ILE A 147 -26.70 -15.47 -4.85
N GLN A 148 -26.53 -14.27 -5.41
CA GLN A 148 -27.18 -13.06 -4.91
C GLN A 148 -27.31 -12.02 -6.03
N GLN A 149 -28.33 -11.15 -5.93
CA GLN A 149 -28.48 -10.02 -6.84
C GLN A 149 -27.23 -9.11 -6.80
N ILE A 150 -26.65 -8.89 -7.98
CA ILE A 150 -25.46 -8.05 -8.14
C ILE A 150 -25.86 -6.57 -8.03
N SER A 151 -25.32 -5.90 -7.03
CA SER A 151 -25.48 -4.45 -6.86
C SER A 151 -24.47 -3.69 -7.72
N THR A 152 -24.91 -2.57 -8.29
CA THR A 152 -24.04 -1.59 -8.96
C THR A 152 -23.70 -0.40 -8.05
N GLN A 153 -24.35 -0.30 -6.89
CA GLN A 153 -24.10 0.77 -5.93
C GLN A 153 -22.82 0.46 -5.16
N HIS A 154 -21.77 1.21 -5.50
CA HIS A 154 -20.48 1.03 -4.88
C HIS A 154 -20.26 2.05 -3.76
N THR A 155 -20.41 1.60 -2.51
CA THR A 155 -19.98 2.35 -1.34
C THR A 155 -18.49 2.07 -1.10
N VAL A 156 -17.62 2.96 -1.57
CA VAL A 156 -16.23 2.99 -1.11
C VAL A 156 -16.22 3.45 0.34
N SER A 157 -15.46 2.75 1.19
CA SER A 157 -15.15 3.31 2.50
C SER A 157 -14.36 4.62 2.34
N PHE A 158 -14.59 5.56 3.24
CA PHE A 158 -13.87 6.84 3.25
C PHE A 158 -12.35 6.63 3.21
N ILE A 159 -11.85 5.68 3.99
CA ILE A 159 -10.42 5.33 4.06
C ILE A 159 -9.87 4.87 2.70
N GLN A 160 -10.58 4.00 1.98
CA GLN A 160 -10.15 3.55 0.65
C GLN A 160 -10.13 4.70 -0.36
N LYS A 161 -11.09 5.61 -0.30
CA LYS A 161 -11.16 6.78 -1.20
C LYS A 161 -9.94 7.70 -1.04
N TYR A 162 -9.44 7.86 0.19
CA TYR A 162 -8.36 8.78 0.52
C TYR A 162 -7.01 8.09 0.78
N GLN A 163 -6.85 6.80 0.46
CA GLN A 163 -5.61 6.07 0.72
C GLN A 163 -4.38 6.74 0.09
N GLY A 164 -4.48 7.24 -1.14
CA GLY A 164 -3.37 7.98 -1.78
C GLY A 164 -3.02 9.27 -1.02
N LEU A 165 -4.04 10.00 -0.54
CA LEU A 165 -3.85 11.22 0.24
C LEU A 165 -3.21 10.93 1.61
N THR A 166 -3.57 9.82 2.26
CA THR A 166 -2.91 9.42 3.52
C THR A 166 -1.42 9.14 3.33
N GLY A 167 -1.02 8.57 2.19
CA GLY A 167 0.39 8.38 1.84
C GLY A 167 1.12 9.72 1.66
N LEU A 168 0.53 10.65 0.92
CA LEU A 168 1.09 12.00 0.74
C LEU A 168 1.19 12.77 2.06
N LEU A 169 0.15 12.69 2.90
CA LEU A 169 0.15 13.29 4.23
C LEU A 169 1.30 12.74 5.09
N THR A 170 1.50 11.41 5.06
CA THR A 170 2.57 10.75 5.83
C THR A 170 3.95 11.25 5.39
N VAL A 171 4.18 11.36 4.07
CA VAL A 171 5.44 11.91 3.51
C VAL A 171 5.62 13.39 3.90
N GLY A 172 4.55 14.20 3.84
CA GLY A 172 4.58 15.60 4.26
C GLY A 172 4.88 15.78 5.75
N LEU A 173 4.27 14.97 6.61
CA LEU A 173 4.54 14.97 8.05
C LEU A 173 5.99 14.56 8.34
N MET A 174 6.51 13.55 7.63
CA MET A 174 7.92 13.17 7.73
C MET A 174 8.82 14.35 7.37
N LEU A 175 8.60 15.00 6.22
CA LEU A 175 9.36 16.17 5.79
C LEU A 175 9.35 17.26 6.88
N CYS A 176 8.17 17.59 7.44
CA CYS A 176 8.05 18.56 8.53
C CYS A 176 8.91 18.21 9.75
N VAL A 177 8.91 16.95 10.20
CA VAL A 177 9.73 16.54 11.36
C VAL A 177 11.22 16.75 11.09
N TYR A 178 11.68 16.43 9.88
CA TYR A 178 13.11 16.57 9.54
C TYR A 178 13.54 18.01 9.26
N THR A 179 12.68 18.87 8.70
CA THR A 179 13.11 20.21 8.25
C THR A 179 12.75 21.35 9.20
N VAL A 180 11.70 21.21 10.01
CA VAL A 180 11.22 22.30 10.87
C VAL A 180 11.93 22.27 12.23
N ASN A 181 12.33 23.44 12.74
CA ASN A 181 12.96 23.58 14.07
C ASN A 181 11.98 23.99 15.18
N ASN A 182 10.78 24.45 14.82
CA ASN A 182 9.75 24.79 15.79
C ASN A 182 9.31 23.54 16.55
N LYS A 183 9.57 23.52 17.87
CA LYS A 183 9.31 22.37 18.76
C LYS A 183 7.83 21.95 18.75
N ILE A 184 6.90 22.90 18.74
CA ILE A 184 5.46 22.60 18.73
C ILE A 184 5.07 21.90 17.43
N VAL A 185 5.54 22.42 16.29
CA VAL A 185 5.27 21.83 14.98
C VAL A 185 5.85 20.41 14.89
N VAL A 186 7.08 20.22 15.36
CA VAL A 186 7.75 18.90 15.37
C VAL A 186 7.00 17.92 16.26
N ALA A 187 6.55 18.33 17.46
CA ALA A 187 5.79 17.47 18.36
C ALA A 187 4.45 17.03 17.74
N LEU A 188 3.68 17.98 17.18
CA LEU A 188 2.39 17.67 16.55
C LEU A 188 2.55 16.81 15.30
N ALA A 189 3.48 17.16 14.41
CA ALA A 189 3.72 16.42 13.18
C ALA A 189 4.27 15.01 13.45
N GLY A 190 5.24 14.89 14.37
CA GLY A 190 5.85 13.62 14.74
C GLY A 190 4.87 12.68 15.42
N THR A 191 4.08 13.18 16.38
CA THR A 191 3.04 12.37 17.04
C THR A 191 2.00 11.87 16.05
N THR A 192 1.53 12.74 15.13
CA THR A 192 0.57 12.36 14.10
C THR A 192 1.16 11.32 13.14
N PHE A 193 2.40 11.53 12.70
CA PHE A 193 3.12 10.58 11.83
C PHE A 193 3.23 9.21 12.48
N VAL A 194 3.72 9.14 13.73
CA VAL A 194 3.89 7.89 14.47
C VAL A 194 2.54 7.18 14.64
N SER A 195 1.48 7.91 14.97
CA SER A 195 0.13 7.36 15.13
C SER A 195 -0.39 6.74 13.83
N LEU A 196 -0.25 7.45 12.71
CA LEU A 196 -0.65 6.96 11.38
C LEU A 196 0.14 5.72 10.98
N MET A 197 1.44 5.70 11.25
CA MET A 197 2.32 4.58 10.93
C MET A 197 2.01 3.34 11.76
N ILE A 198 1.75 3.49 13.07
CA ILE A 198 1.33 2.38 13.93
C ILE A 198 -0.03 1.84 13.47
N TRP A 199 -1.00 2.71 13.20
CA TRP A 199 -2.30 2.31 12.69
C TRP A 199 -2.17 1.54 11.37
N SER A 200 -1.35 2.03 10.44
CA SER A 200 -1.08 1.37 9.16
C SER A 200 -0.46 -0.02 9.35
N LEU A 201 0.48 -0.19 10.29
CA LEU A 201 1.06 -1.49 10.62
C LEU A 201 0.01 -2.48 11.14
N LEU A 202 -0.87 -2.04 12.04
CA LEU A 202 -1.95 -2.88 12.58
C LEU A 202 -2.95 -3.29 11.48
N GLU A 203 -3.32 -2.34 10.62
CA GLU A 203 -4.21 -2.59 9.49
C GLU A 203 -3.60 -3.62 8.53
N ILE A 204 -2.33 -3.46 8.14
CA ILE A 204 -1.65 -4.40 7.23
C ILE A 204 -1.49 -5.78 7.88
N ARG A 205 -1.17 -5.86 9.18
CA ARG A 205 -1.07 -7.14 9.89
C ARG A 205 -2.40 -7.89 9.88
N SER A 206 -3.50 -7.20 10.16
CA SER A 206 -4.83 -7.80 10.30
C SER A 206 -5.49 -8.15 8.96
N ASN A 207 -5.07 -7.54 7.86
CA ASN A 207 -5.69 -7.74 6.56
C ASN A 207 -5.33 -9.10 5.93
N LYS A 208 -6.33 -9.95 5.66
CA LYS A 208 -6.15 -11.28 5.03
C LYS A 208 -5.80 -11.19 3.53
N ASN A 209 -6.07 -10.06 2.88
CA ASN A 209 -5.79 -9.83 1.46
C ASN A 209 -4.33 -9.44 1.17
N ILE A 210 -3.52 -9.22 2.22
CA ILE A 210 -2.10 -8.87 2.06
C ILE A 210 -1.25 -10.11 2.23
N ASP A 211 -0.32 -10.29 1.31
CA ASP A 211 0.54 -11.45 1.29
C ASP A 211 1.54 -11.46 2.46
N ASN A 212 1.86 -12.65 2.94
CA ASN A 212 2.66 -12.86 4.15
C ASN A 212 4.08 -12.31 4.02
N LYS A 213 4.64 -12.28 2.81
CA LYS A 213 5.97 -11.71 2.57
C LYS A 213 5.95 -10.18 2.70
N THR A 214 4.86 -9.51 2.35
CA THR A 214 4.71 -8.06 2.57
C THR A 214 4.58 -7.78 4.06
N LYS A 215 3.77 -8.59 4.78
CA LYS A 215 3.66 -8.49 6.24
C LYS A 215 5.02 -8.66 6.94
N ARG A 216 5.88 -9.56 6.42
CA ARG A 216 7.24 -9.75 6.93
C ARG A 216 8.17 -8.60 6.55
N SER A 217 8.02 -7.99 5.38
CA SER A 217 8.83 -6.83 5.00
C SER A 217 8.54 -5.58 5.84
N MET A 218 7.44 -5.56 6.60
CA MET A 218 7.08 -4.41 7.44
C MET A 218 8.06 -4.16 8.59
N TRP A 219 8.95 -5.07 8.93
CA TRP A 219 9.99 -4.79 9.94
C TRP A 219 10.86 -3.58 9.55
N TRP A 220 11.03 -3.30 8.25
CA TRP A 220 11.73 -2.09 7.78
C TRP A 220 11.00 -0.79 8.15
N ILE A 221 9.68 -0.83 8.30
CA ILE A 221 8.90 0.34 8.73
C ILE A 221 9.27 0.73 10.17
N LEU A 222 9.62 -0.23 11.03
CA LEU A 222 10.03 0.05 12.41
C LEU A 222 11.33 0.85 12.46
N LEU A 223 12.25 0.64 11.51
CA LEU A 223 13.47 1.44 11.38
C LEU A 223 13.13 2.91 11.08
N VAL A 224 12.22 3.15 10.14
CA VAL A 224 11.76 4.51 9.81
C VAL A 224 11.08 5.16 11.01
N LEU A 225 10.20 4.43 11.71
CA LEU A 225 9.58 4.90 12.95
C LEU A 225 10.61 5.29 14.01
N PHE A 226 11.60 4.42 14.25
CA PHE A 226 12.66 4.70 15.22
C PHE A 226 13.48 5.94 14.83
N SER A 227 13.81 6.10 13.54
CA SER A 227 14.53 7.27 13.04
C SER A 227 13.75 8.57 13.29
N VAL A 228 12.45 8.57 12.98
CA VAL A 228 11.59 9.75 13.19
C VAL A 228 11.45 10.08 14.67
N ILE A 229 11.26 9.06 15.53
CA ILE A 229 11.18 9.25 16.98
C ILE A 229 12.49 9.81 17.54
N ALA A 230 13.64 9.29 17.10
CA ALA A 230 14.94 9.80 17.53
C ALA A 230 15.14 11.27 17.15
N VAL A 231 14.81 11.66 15.92
CA VAL A 231 14.88 13.06 15.46
C VAL A 231 13.92 13.96 16.24
N MET A 232 12.71 13.49 16.50
CA MET A 232 11.74 14.21 17.31
C MET A 232 12.27 14.45 18.73
N ILE A 233 12.83 13.42 19.39
CA ILE A 233 13.43 13.56 20.72
C ILE A 233 14.57 14.57 20.69
N MET A 234 15.53 14.42 19.76
CA MET A 234 16.67 15.34 19.63
C MET A 234 16.23 16.80 19.50
N LYS A 235 15.23 17.10 18.64
CA LYS A 235 14.74 18.46 18.44
C LYS A 235 13.96 19.03 19.64
N LEU A 236 13.27 18.18 20.38
CA LEU A 236 12.50 18.62 21.56
C LEU A 236 13.40 18.87 22.77
N THR A 237 14.40 18.00 22.99
CA THR A 237 15.30 18.07 24.14
C THR A 237 16.52 18.96 23.93
N ALA A 238 16.88 19.29 22.68
CA ALA A 238 17.90 20.31 22.44
C ALA A 238 17.48 21.61 23.13
N ASN A 239 18.18 21.98 24.20
CA ASN A 239 17.93 23.21 24.94
C ASN A 239 18.06 24.39 23.97
N ALA A 240 17.19 25.39 24.11
CA ALA A 240 17.17 26.59 23.27
C ALA A 240 18.36 27.54 23.56
N GLU A 241 19.53 26.99 23.89
CA GLU A 241 20.68 27.74 24.39
C GLU A 241 21.43 28.51 23.29
N ILE A 242 21.01 28.44 22.02
CA ILE A 242 21.74 29.10 20.91
C ILE A 242 20.79 29.93 20.04
N GLN A 243 20.13 30.93 20.63
CA GLN A 243 19.57 32.08 19.89
C GLN A 243 19.64 33.38 20.71
N SER A 244 20.76 33.61 21.40
CA SER A 244 21.08 34.92 21.99
C SER A 244 22.40 35.47 21.45
N TYR A 245 22.50 35.63 20.12
CA TYR A 245 23.49 36.51 19.47
C TYR A 245 22.92 37.04 18.16
#